data_AF-A0A6L8DZ82-F1
#
_entry.id   AF-A0A6L8DZ82-F1
#
_cell.length_a   1.000
_cell.length_b   1.000
_cell.length_c   1.000
_cell.angle_alpha   90.00
_cell.angle_beta   90.00
_cell.angle_gamma   90.00
#
_symmetry.space_group_name_H-M   'P 1'
#
loop_
_entity.id
_entity.type
_entity.pdbx_description
1 polymer ?
#
loop_
_entity_poly.entity_id
_entity_poly.type
_entity_poly.pdbx_seq_one_letter_code
_entity_poly.pdbx_strand_id
1 'polypeptide(L)' 'MPDRPSEDVTSLLERKRAWHQAQAAAPLQEKVRVLLELQRQDLPLLARQRPLRPWERPWDVTP' A
#
# COMPACT_ATOMS: atom_id res chain seq x y z
N MET A 1 24.32 -7.91 22.84
CA MET A 1 24.26 -6.54 22.31
C MET A 1 23.40 -6.61 21.05
N PRO A 2 22.29 -5.85 20.92
CA PRO A 2 21.56 -5.85 19.65
C PRO A 2 22.46 -5.23 18.58
N ASP A 3 22.58 -5.89 17.43
CA ASP A 3 23.28 -5.34 16.27
C ASP A 3 22.64 -4.00 15.91
N ARG A 4 23.45 -2.94 15.90
CA ARG A 4 22.99 -1.62 15.47
C ARG A 4 22.67 -1.72 13.97
N PRO A 5 21.48 -1.27 13.52
CA PRO A 5 21.19 -1.23 12.09
C PRO A 5 22.25 -0.37 11.38
N SER A 6 22.63 -0.76 10.17
CA SER A 6 23.52 0.06 9.36
C SER A 6 22.91 1.43 9.10
N GLU A 7 23.76 2.42 8.77
CA GLU A 7 23.32 3.78 8.48
C GLU A 7 22.30 3.81 7.32
N ASP A 8 22.48 2.96 6.31
CA ASP A 8 21.55 2.80 5.19
C ASP A 8 20.16 2.34 5.64
N VAL A 9 20.09 1.34 6.55
CA VAL A 9 18.83 0.84 7.08
C VAL A 9 18.13 1.93 7.89
N THR A 10 18.89 2.70 8.66
CA THR A 10 18.36 3.81 9.46
C THR A 10 17.73 4.88 8.56
N SER A 11 18.42 5.28 7.48
CA SER A 11 17.91 6.23 6.49
C SER A 11 16.63 5.73 5.80
N LEU A 12 16.58 4.45 5.42
CA LEU A 12 15.38 3.84 4.83
C LEU A 12 14.19 3.86 5.79
N LEU A 13 14.42 3.58 7.09
CA LEU A 13 13.37 3.61 8.10
C LEU A 13 12.83 5.02 8.34
N GLU A 14 13.70 6.03 8.31
CA GLU A 14 13.29 7.43 8.42
C GLU A 14 12.45 7.87 7.23
N ARG A 15 12.88 7.54 6.00
CA ARG A 15 12.12 7.81 4.78
C ARG A 15 10.75 7.12 4.80
N LYS A 16 10.71 5.86 5.26
CA LYS A 16 9.46 5.13 5.46
C LYS A 16 8.56 5.86 6.45
N ARG A 17 9.10 6.29 7.60
CA ARG A 17 8.33 7.03 8.61
C ARG A 17 7.75 8.33 8.05
N ALA A 18 8.54 9.11 7.31
CA ALA A 18 8.08 10.33 6.66
C ALA A 18 6.97 10.06 5.63
N TRP A 19 7.11 9.01 4.82
CA TRP A 19 6.07 8.59 3.88
C TRP A 19 4.76 8.20 4.59
N HIS A 20 4.85 7.45 5.69
CA HIS A 20 3.67 7.08 6.50
C HIS A 20 2.95 8.33 7.07
N GLN A 21 3.70 9.34 7.51
CA GLN A 21 3.14 10.60 8.01
C GLN A 21 2.43 11.38 6.89
N ALA A 22 3.03 11.47 5.71
CA ALA A 22 2.43 12.11 4.55
C ALA A 22 1.14 11.39 4.09
N GLN A 23 1.16 10.06 4.04
CA GLN A 23 -0.02 9.23 3.75
C GLN A 23 -1.13 9.45 4.78
N ALA A 24 -0.81 9.50 6.07
CA ALA A 24 -1.79 9.74 7.13
C ALA A 24 -2.50 11.09 6.96
N ALA A 25 -1.76 12.13 6.57
CA ALA A 25 -2.27 13.47 6.32
C ALA A 25 -2.99 13.64 4.98
N ALA A 26 -2.90 12.67 4.06
CA ALA A 26 -3.50 12.79 2.74
C ALA A 26 -5.05 12.87 2.78
N PRO A 27 -5.67 13.64 1.87
CA PRO A 27 -7.13 13.67 1.72
C PRO A 27 -7.71 12.27 1.47
N LEU A 28 -8.96 12.06 1.88
CA LEU A 28 -9.63 10.76 1.69
C LEU A 28 -9.70 10.34 0.23
N GLN A 29 -9.96 11.28 -0.69
CA GLN A 29 -10.01 11.00 -2.13
C GLN A 29 -8.69 10.43 -2.64
N GLU A 30 -7.57 10.99 -2.20
CA GLU A 30 -6.23 10.54 -2.59
C GLU A 30 -5.93 9.13 -2.05
N LYS A 31 -6.35 8.85 -0.81
CA LYS A 31 -6.25 7.51 -0.22
C LYS A 31 -7.05 6.48 -1.01
N VAL A 32 -8.28 6.82 -1.42
CA VAL A 32 -9.13 5.96 -2.25
C VAL A 32 -8.49 5.73 -3.61
N ARG A 33 -7.95 6.78 -4.25
CA ARG A 33 -7.23 6.67 -5.52
C ARG A 33 -6.05 5.68 -5.42
N VAL A 34 -5.24 5.80 -4.37
CA VAL A 34 -4.11 4.88 -4.12
C VAL A 34 -4.59 3.46 -3.88
N LEU A 35 -5.65 3.26 -3.09
CA LEU A 35 -6.23 1.94 -2.83
C LEU A 35 -6.71 1.27 -4.13
N LEU A 36 -7.43 1.99 -4.98
CA LEU A 36 -7.92 1.47 -6.26
C LEU A 36 -6.76 1.13 -7.21
N GLU A 37 -5.68 1.91 -7.20
CA GLU A 37 -4.48 1.62 -7.97
C GLU A 37 -3.80 0.31 -7.50
N LEU A 38 -3.61 0.14 -6.19
CA LEU A 38 -3.07 -1.09 -5.63
C LEU A 38 -3.96 -2.30 -5.96
N GLN A 39 -5.28 -2.13 -5.84
CA GLN A 39 -6.23 -3.18 -6.19
C GLN A 39 -6.09 -3.61 -7.67
N ARG A 40 -5.90 -2.67 -8.60
CA ARG A 40 -5.67 -2.99 -10.03
C ARG A 40 -4.41 -3.83 -10.26
N GLN A 41 -3.36 -3.59 -9.47
CA GLN A 41 -2.09 -4.32 -9.59
C GLN A 41 -2.16 -5.70 -8.94
N ASP A 42 -2.81 -5.81 -7.79
CA ASP A 42 -2.86 -7.05 -7.00
C ASP A 42 -3.90 -8.05 -7.52
N LEU A 43 -5.03 -7.58 -8.05
CA LEU A 43 -6.14 -8.45 -8.45
C LEU A 43 -5.73 -9.55 -9.45
N PRO A 44 -4.97 -9.25 -10.52
CA PRO A 44 -4.50 -10.28 -11.44
C PRO A 44 -3.62 -11.33 -10.76
N LEU A 45 -2.82 -10.92 -9.76
CA LEU A 45 -1.94 -11.84 -9.03
C LEU A 45 -2.75 -12.77 -8.12
N LEU A 46 -3.75 -12.23 -7.42
CA LEU A 46 -4.65 -13.01 -6.57
C LEU A 46 -5.50 -13.98 -7.39
N ALA A 47 -6.07 -13.51 -8.50
CA ALA A 47 -6.91 -14.31 -9.38
C ALA A 47 -6.16 -15.52 -10.00
N ARG A 48 -4.85 -15.38 -10.22
CA ARG A 48 -3.99 -16.49 -10.68
C ARG A 48 -3.78 -17.57 -9.63
N GLN A 49 -3.83 -17.22 -8.35
CA GLN A 49 -3.57 -18.15 -7.25
C GLN A 49 -4.86 -18.80 -6.73
N ARG A 50 -5.98 -18.07 -6.76
CA ARG A 50 -7.28 -18.54 -6.26
C ARG A 50 -8.45 -17.73 -6.81
N PRO A 51 -9.68 -18.27 -6.77
CA PRO A 51 -10.88 -17.48 -6.99
C PRO A 51 -10.95 -16.28 -6.04
N LEU A 52 -11.34 -15.12 -6.57
CA LEU A 52 -11.56 -13.90 -5.78
C LEU A 52 -12.82 -14.05 -4.93
N ARG A 53 -12.70 -13.67 -3.66
CA ARG A 53 -13.83 -13.56 -2.73
C ARG A 53 -14.73 -12.39 -3.18
N PRO A 54 -16.03 -12.38 -2.81
CA PRO A 54 -16.95 -11.34 -3.25
C PRO A 54 -16.48 -9.91 -2.96
N TRP A 55 -15.85 -9.68 -1.81
CA TRP A 55 -15.33 -8.37 -1.40
C TRP A 55 -13.96 -7.99 -2.02
N GLU A 56 -13.30 -8.93 -2.70
CA GLU A 56 -12.03 -8.66 -3.40
C GLU A 56 -12.26 -8.21 -4.84
N ARG A 57 -13.45 -8.48 -5.39
CA ARG A 57 -13.79 -8.07 -6.75
C ARG A 57 -13.75 -6.55 -6.84
N PRO A 58 -13.33 -6.00 -8.01
CA PRO A 58 -13.37 -4.56 -8.23
C PRO A 58 -14.75 -4.01 -7.89
N TRP A 59 -14.78 -2.90 -7.17
CA TRP A 59 -16.01 -2.14 -6.99
C TRP A 59 -16.31 -1.37 -8.27
N ASP A 60 -17.59 -1.33 -8.66
CA ASP A 60 -18.06 -0.54 -9.80
C ASP A 60 -18.22 0.93 -9.39
N VAL A 61 -17.09 1.57 -9.11
CA VAL A 61 -17.01 2.99 -8.72
C VAL A 61 -15.99 3.70 -9.60
N THR A 62 -16.39 4.84 -10.16
CA THR A 62 -15.46 5.74 -10.85
C THR A 62 -14.94 6.76 -9.83
N PRO A 63 -13.61 6.89 -9.65
CA PRO A 63 -13.02 7.81 -8.68
C PRO A 63 -13.24 9.28 -9.04
#